data_AF-A0A1Y2DCV4-F1
#
_entry.id   AF-A0A1Y2DCV4-F1
#
_cell.length_a   1.000
_cell.length_b   1.000
_cell.length_c   1.000
_cell.angle_alpha   90.00
_cell.angle_beta   90.00
_cell.angle_gamma   90.00
#
_symmetry.space_group_name_H-M   'P 1'
#
loop_
_entity.id
_entity.type
_entity.pdbx_description
1 polymer ?
#
loop_
_entity_poly.entity_id
_entity_poly.type
_entity_poly.pdbx_seq_one_letter_code
_entity_poly.pdbx_strand_id
1 'polypeptide(L)'
;MSAPGVAFLNLYFLRDHISTFLPPLPEHPSKQDILLGLAVRDELARLFLGTDPFFRRPTLDGVRQEAEALCLAVLEQSTALRSDIDNAMQNAYTRGHLINSIESVGLHRHRPFARLMAFPFVDETLYGLVKVIALLMAEVCQNRAHDAVPEIWLGYEHWQNLGPYTKARVVLQAKLYGSEHRRREQRTREASHPSHSSAESTGAASSSHRNLPSLTHRQARRSRVSQGELRSRWA
;
A
#
# COMPACT_ATOMS: atom_id res chain seq x y z
N MET A 1 28.56 -4.99 7.19
CA MET A 1 28.87 -3.94 6.21
C MET A 1 27.55 -3.32 5.77
N SER A 2 27.39 -2.00 5.86
CA SER A 2 26.15 -1.34 5.39
C SER A 2 26.12 -1.36 3.85
N ALA A 3 24.96 -1.62 3.25
CA ALA A 3 24.83 -1.62 1.79
C ALA A 3 25.12 -0.20 1.24
N PRO A 4 25.80 -0.06 0.07
CA PRO A 4 26.21 1.25 -0.44
C PRO A 4 25.04 2.23 -0.63
N GLY A 5 23.84 1.72 -0.96
CA GLY A 5 22.64 2.54 -1.08
C GLY A 5 22.14 3.17 0.23
N VAL A 6 22.43 2.55 1.38
CA VAL A 6 22.05 3.09 2.69
C VAL A 6 22.82 4.37 2.99
N ALA A 7 24.13 4.37 2.74
CA ALA A 7 24.97 5.57 2.93
C ALA A 7 24.52 6.71 2.01
N PHE A 8 24.17 6.37 0.77
CA PHE A 8 23.66 7.33 -0.21
C PHE A 8 22.34 7.97 0.25
N LEU A 9 21.32 7.18 0.63
CA LEU A 9 20.04 7.71 1.09
C LEU A 9 20.17 8.49 2.42
N ASN A 10 21.06 8.06 3.33
CA ASN A 10 21.36 8.82 4.54
C ASN A 10 21.92 10.21 4.25
N LEU A 11 22.84 10.34 3.27
CA LEU A 11 23.34 11.63 2.86
C LEU A 11 22.29 12.46 2.13
N TYR A 12 21.48 11.82 1.29
CA TYR A 12 20.46 12.49 0.49
C TYR A 12 19.36 13.10 1.38
N PHE A 13 18.88 12.36 2.37
CA PHE A 13 17.82 12.79 3.28
C PHE A 13 18.33 13.41 4.59
N LEU A 14 19.63 13.71 4.70
CA LEU A 14 20.25 14.16 5.96
C LEU A 14 19.60 15.42 6.55
N ARG A 15 19.08 16.31 5.69
CA ARG A 15 18.48 17.59 6.08
C ARG A 15 16.96 17.59 6.08
N ASP A 16 16.39 16.46 5.70
CA ASP A 16 14.97 16.33 5.46
C ASP A 16 14.27 15.86 6.73
N HIS A 17 13.25 16.62 7.15
CA HIS A 17 12.45 16.25 8.31
C HIS A 17 11.22 15.47 7.87
N ILE A 18 10.86 14.41 8.60
CA ILE A 18 9.74 13.54 8.22
C ILE A 18 8.42 14.31 8.11
N SER A 19 8.22 15.36 8.90
CA SER A 19 7.01 16.19 8.84
C SER A 19 6.81 16.91 7.50
N THR A 20 7.88 17.09 6.71
CA THR A 20 7.80 17.66 5.37
C THR A 20 7.06 16.73 4.40
N PHE A 21 7.19 15.42 4.59
CA PHE A 21 6.63 14.39 3.69
C PHE A 21 5.40 13.69 4.29
N LEU A 22 5.42 13.48 5.60
CA LEU A 22 4.31 12.98 6.40
C LEU A 22 3.98 13.98 7.51
N PRO A 23 3.26 15.08 7.18
CA PRO A 23 2.78 15.96 8.22
C PRO A 23 1.88 15.18 9.18
N PRO A 24 1.93 15.49 10.49
CA PRO A 24 0.95 14.97 11.45
C PRO A 24 -0.45 15.44 11.07
N LEU A 25 -1.48 14.97 11.79
CA LEU A 25 -2.80 15.55 11.63
C LEU A 25 -2.70 17.07 11.96
N PRO A 26 -3.34 17.95 11.17
CA PRO A 26 -3.32 19.37 11.47
C PRO A 26 -3.85 19.65 12.88
N GLU A 27 -3.35 20.68 13.56
CA GLU A 27 -3.83 21.08 14.89
C GLU A 27 -5.35 21.38 14.90
N HIS A 28 -5.86 21.84 13.75
CA HIS A 28 -7.27 22.10 13.53
C HIS A 28 -7.76 21.32 12.30
N PRO A 29 -7.92 19.98 12.41
CA PRO A 29 -8.23 19.16 11.26
C PRO A 29 -9.65 19.43 10.79
N SER A 30 -9.82 19.51 9.48
CA SER A 30 -11.13 19.55 8.84
C SER A 30 -11.85 18.21 8.99
N LYS A 31 -13.15 18.17 8.67
CA LYS A 31 -13.91 16.91 8.57
C LYS A 31 -13.22 15.92 7.64
N GLN A 32 -12.69 16.41 6.52
CA GLN A 32 -12.02 15.57 5.53
C GLN A 32 -10.71 14.98 6.08
N ASP A 33 -9.93 15.75 6.83
CA ASP A 33 -8.69 15.26 7.45
C ASP A 33 -8.98 14.14 8.46
N ILE A 34 -10.04 14.28 9.25
CA ILE A 34 -10.49 13.24 10.19
C ILE A 34 -10.93 11.99 9.42
N LEU A 35 -11.72 12.14 8.35
CA LEU A 35 -12.17 11.00 7.55
C LEU A 35 -11.00 10.24 6.91
N LEU A 36 -10.00 10.97 6.41
CA LEU A 36 -8.75 10.38 5.91
C LEU A 36 -7.98 9.68 7.03
N GLY A 37 -7.88 10.29 8.21
CA GLY A 37 -7.28 9.69 9.39
C GLY A 37 -7.94 8.37 9.78
N LEU A 38 -9.27 8.33 9.81
CA LEU A 38 -10.05 7.11 10.04
C LEU A 38 -9.82 6.07 8.93
N ALA A 39 -9.73 6.50 7.66
CA ALA A 39 -9.48 5.59 6.56
C ALA A 39 -8.10 4.91 6.64
N VAL A 40 -7.05 5.66 7.01
CA VAL A 40 -5.69 5.14 7.23
C VAL A 40 -5.70 4.07 8.33
N ARG A 41 -6.37 4.34 9.46
CA ARG A 41 -6.50 3.39 10.56
C ARG A 41 -7.17 2.10 10.12
N ASP A 42 -8.26 2.22 9.38
CA ASP A 42 -9.02 1.06 8.91
C ASP A 42 -8.21 0.23 7.92
N GLU A 43 -7.49 0.88 6.99
CA GLU A 43 -6.65 0.15 6.05
C GLU A 43 -5.53 -0.60 6.77
N LEU A 44 -4.89 0.03 7.76
CA LEU A 44 -3.89 -0.65 8.58
C LEU A 44 -4.48 -1.86 9.33
N ALA A 45 -5.62 -1.68 10.00
CA ALA A 45 -6.28 -2.76 10.75
C ALA A 45 -6.63 -3.95 9.85
N ARG A 46 -7.07 -3.70 8.61
CA ARG A 46 -7.37 -4.76 7.64
C ARG A 46 -6.14 -5.57 7.21
N LEU A 47 -4.90 -5.09 7.41
CA LEU A 47 -3.70 -5.87 7.08
C LEU A 47 -3.52 -7.10 7.98
N PHE A 48 -4.14 -7.10 9.17
CA PHE A 48 -4.08 -8.18 10.15
C PHE A 48 -5.29 -9.12 10.09
N LEU A 49 -6.31 -8.79 9.29
CA LEU A 49 -7.59 -9.51 9.26
C LEU A 49 -7.76 -10.29 7.96
N GLY A 50 -8.66 -11.28 7.99
CA GLY A 50 -9.06 -12.07 6.83
C GLY A 50 -8.52 -13.51 6.85
N THR A 51 -8.92 -14.29 5.86
CA THR A 51 -8.43 -15.67 5.66
C THR A 51 -6.97 -15.71 5.23
N ASP A 52 -6.52 -14.65 4.56
CA ASP A 52 -5.17 -14.50 4.04
C ASP A 52 -4.59 -13.12 4.43
N PRO A 53 -4.33 -12.88 5.72
CA PRO A 53 -3.87 -11.57 6.17
C PRO A 53 -2.50 -11.25 5.58
N PHE A 54 -2.24 -9.96 5.36
CA PHE A 54 -0.96 -9.50 4.83
C PHE A 54 0.18 -9.80 5.81
N PHE A 55 -0.04 -9.54 7.10
CA PHE A 55 0.89 -9.92 8.15
C PHE A 55 0.55 -11.34 8.65
N ARG A 56 1.43 -12.30 8.35
CA ARG A 56 1.31 -13.70 8.82
C ARG A 56 2.43 -14.04 9.82
N ARG A 57 2.07 -14.77 10.90
CA ARG A 57 2.90 -15.46 11.95
C ARG A 57 3.50 -14.59 13.08
N PRO A 58 3.76 -15.11 14.32
CA PRO A 58 3.96 -16.52 14.75
C PRO A 58 2.94 -17.16 15.75
N THR A 59 3.21 -18.44 16.00
CA THR A 59 2.59 -19.59 16.72
C THR A 59 1.90 -19.42 18.08
N LEU A 60 1.79 -18.22 18.64
CA LEU A 60 1.10 -18.00 19.92
C LEU A 60 -0.30 -17.47 19.65
N ASP A 61 -1.26 -18.39 19.54
CA ASP A 61 -2.65 -18.09 19.18
C ASP A 61 -3.26 -16.94 20.01
N GLY A 62 -2.89 -16.81 21.29
CA GLY A 62 -3.38 -15.74 22.16
C GLY A 62 -2.96 -14.33 21.76
N VAL A 63 -1.68 -14.11 21.41
CA VAL A 63 -1.17 -12.78 21.01
C VAL A 63 -1.82 -12.32 19.72
N ARG A 64 -2.01 -13.26 18.78
CA ARG A 64 -2.68 -13.01 17.52
C ARG A 64 -4.16 -12.67 17.72
N GLN A 65 -4.87 -13.46 18.52
CA GLN A 65 -6.28 -13.22 18.81
C GLN A 65 -6.49 -11.84 19.44
N GLU A 66 -5.59 -11.41 20.34
CA GLU A 66 -5.65 -10.06 20.90
C GLU A 66 -5.46 -8.97 19.84
N ALA A 67 -4.46 -9.11 18.96
CA ALA A 67 -4.25 -8.16 17.87
C ALA A 67 -5.46 -8.10 16.91
N GLU A 68 -6.02 -9.25 16.53
CA GLU A 68 -7.20 -9.34 15.67
C GLU A 68 -8.44 -8.72 16.35
N ALA A 69 -8.64 -8.98 17.64
CA ALA A 69 -9.72 -8.36 18.42
C ALA A 69 -9.57 -6.83 18.48
N LEU A 70 -8.34 -6.32 18.65
CA LEU A 70 -8.06 -4.90 18.58
C LEU A 70 -8.33 -4.33 17.18
N CYS A 71 -7.95 -5.02 16.10
CA CYS A 71 -8.25 -4.60 14.74
C CYS A 71 -9.75 -4.53 14.46
N LEU A 72 -10.53 -5.52 14.93
CA LEU A 72 -11.99 -5.49 14.82
C LEU A 72 -12.59 -4.32 15.61
N ALA A 73 -12.13 -4.09 16.84
CA ALA A 73 -12.56 -2.95 17.65
C ALA A 73 -12.21 -1.60 17.02
N VAL A 74 -11.08 -1.50 16.29
CA VAL A 74 -10.73 -0.30 15.50
C VAL A 74 -11.77 -0.05 14.42
N LEU A 75 -12.14 -1.08 13.64
CA LEU A 75 -13.10 -0.95 12.54
C LEU A 75 -14.52 -0.62 13.05
N GLU A 76 -14.94 -1.24 14.15
CA GLU A 76 -16.21 -0.94 14.82
C GLU A 76 -16.24 0.50 15.30
N GLN A 77 -15.19 0.94 16.01
CA GLN A 77 -15.07 2.33 16.47
C GLN A 77 -15.10 3.30 15.29
N SER A 78 -14.34 3.06 14.23
CA SER A 78 -14.33 3.95 13.05
C SER A 78 -15.70 4.05 12.38
N THR A 79 -16.51 3.00 12.42
CA THR A 79 -17.89 3.02 11.90
C THR A 79 -18.77 3.92 12.75
N ALA A 80 -18.73 3.77 14.08
CA ALA A 80 -19.48 4.62 15.01
C ALA A 80 -19.06 6.10 14.91
N LEU A 81 -17.76 6.37 14.82
CA LEU A 81 -17.25 7.74 14.69
C LEU A 81 -17.67 8.39 13.37
N ARG A 82 -17.73 7.63 12.27
CA ARG A 82 -18.21 8.16 10.98
C ARG A 82 -19.69 8.48 10.99
N SER A 83 -20.52 7.67 11.67
CA SER A 83 -21.95 7.95 11.78
C SER A 83 -22.26 9.23 12.56
N ASP A 84 -21.39 9.60 13.50
CA ASP A 84 -21.60 10.77 14.37
C ASP A 84 -20.71 11.98 14.00
N ILE A 85 -19.99 11.91 12.87
CA ILE A 85 -18.94 12.88 12.57
C ILE A 85 -19.46 14.32 12.46
N ASP A 86 -20.67 14.53 11.92
CA ASP A 86 -21.24 15.87 11.76
C ASP A 86 -21.56 16.52 13.10
N ASN A 87 -22.13 15.77 14.04
CA ASN A 87 -22.36 16.24 15.41
C ASN A 87 -21.04 16.46 16.13
N ALA A 88 -20.09 15.53 15.96
CA ALA A 88 -18.80 15.59 16.61
C ALA A 88 -17.95 16.80 16.14
N MET A 89 -18.10 17.23 14.89
CA MET A 89 -17.39 18.42 14.37
C MET A 89 -17.93 19.75 14.93
N GLN A 90 -19.18 19.78 15.41
CA GLN A 90 -19.79 20.98 15.98
C GLN A 90 -19.44 21.19 17.46
N ASN A 91 -18.99 20.15 18.15
CA ASN A 91 -18.68 20.19 19.57
C ASN A 91 -17.18 19.97 19.81
N ALA A 92 -16.52 20.93 20.47
CA ALA A 92 -15.07 20.90 20.67
C ALA A 92 -14.59 19.68 21.47
N TYR A 93 -15.38 19.22 22.43
CA TYR A 93 -15.06 18.05 23.26
C TYR A 93 -15.10 16.75 22.44
N THR A 94 -16.16 16.53 21.66
CA THR A 94 -16.30 15.35 20.80
C THR A 94 -15.32 15.38 19.63
N ARG A 95 -15.03 16.55 19.07
CA ARG A 95 -13.92 16.74 18.11
C ARG A 95 -12.58 16.34 18.72
N GLY A 96 -12.31 16.73 19.97
CA GLY A 96 -11.12 16.29 20.69
C GLY A 96 -11.04 14.77 20.83
N HIS A 97 -12.16 14.09 21.07
CA HIS A 97 -12.22 12.61 21.08
C HIS A 97 -11.92 11.99 19.72
N LEU A 98 -12.44 12.58 18.63
CA LEU A 98 -12.13 12.11 17.26
C LEU A 98 -10.63 12.18 16.97
N ILE A 99 -10.01 13.34 17.22
CA ILE A 99 -8.58 13.56 17.00
C ILE A 99 -7.77 12.57 17.83
N ASN A 100 -8.09 12.47 19.11
CA ASN A 100 -7.42 11.54 20.02
C ASN A 100 -7.57 10.07 19.61
N SER A 101 -8.68 9.68 18.99
CA SER A 101 -8.85 8.32 18.49
C SER A 101 -7.87 7.98 17.36
N ILE A 102 -7.32 9.00 16.68
CA ILE A 102 -6.38 8.86 15.57
C ILE A 102 -4.92 8.96 16.04
N GLU A 103 -4.60 9.94 16.87
CA GLU A 103 -3.20 10.29 17.15
C GLU A 103 -2.69 9.86 18.53
N SER A 104 -3.56 9.47 19.46
CA SER A 104 -3.11 9.27 20.85
C SER A 104 -2.09 8.14 20.99
N VAL A 105 -1.02 8.44 21.74
CA VAL A 105 0.06 7.51 22.06
C VAL A 105 -0.22 6.79 23.38
N GLY A 106 0.12 5.51 23.47
CA GLY A 106 0.08 4.73 24.72
C GLY A 106 -1.13 3.82 24.88
N LEU A 107 -1.22 3.16 26.04
CA LEU A 107 -2.28 2.20 26.35
C LEU A 107 -3.55 2.91 26.84
N HIS A 108 -4.53 3.03 25.95
CA HIS A 108 -5.81 3.70 26.23
C HIS A 108 -6.99 2.72 26.17
N ARG A 109 -7.66 2.46 27.29
CA ARG A 109 -8.77 1.49 27.36
C ARG A 109 -9.86 1.70 26.30
N HIS A 110 -10.17 2.96 25.99
CA HIS A 110 -11.26 3.36 25.07
C HIS A 110 -10.78 3.76 23.67
N ARG A 111 -9.48 3.58 23.35
CA ARG A 111 -8.92 3.94 22.04
C ARG A 111 -8.21 2.71 21.47
N PRO A 112 -8.97 1.80 20.83
CA PRO A 112 -8.44 0.53 20.32
C PRO A 112 -7.29 0.73 19.33
N PHE A 113 -7.28 1.81 18.56
CA PHE A 113 -6.18 2.08 17.62
C PHE A 113 -4.87 2.42 18.33
N ALA A 114 -4.91 3.27 19.36
CA ALA A 114 -3.74 3.56 20.18
C ALA A 114 -3.21 2.30 20.87
N ARG A 115 -4.11 1.46 21.41
CA ARG A 115 -3.74 0.16 22.00
C ARG A 115 -3.10 -0.78 20.98
N LEU A 116 -3.67 -0.88 19.78
CA LEU A 116 -3.13 -1.69 18.70
C LEU A 116 -1.71 -1.24 18.34
N MET A 117 -1.48 0.07 18.22
CA MET A 117 -0.17 0.64 17.86
C MET A 117 0.84 0.61 19.01
N ALA A 118 0.39 0.50 20.26
CA ALA A 118 1.24 0.28 21.43
C ALA A 118 1.50 -1.21 21.70
N PHE A 119 0.85 -2.13 20.97
CA PHE A 119 1.01 -3.56 21.18
C PHE A 119 2.37 -4.01 20.61
N PRO A 120 3.30 -4.56 21.42
CA PRO A 120 4.69 -4.80 20.97
C PRO A 120 4.77 -5.67 19.72
N PHE A 121 3.96 -6.74 19.67
CA PHE A 121 3.88 -7.62 18.51
C PHE A 121 3.51 -6.86 17.22
N VAL A 122 2.55 -5.94 17.29
CA VAL A 122 2.13 -5.15 16.14
C VAL A 122 3.21 -4.14 15.78
N ASP A 123 3.76 -3.39 16.73
CA ASP A 123 4.80 -2.40 16.44
C ASP A 123 6.05 -3.04 15.78
N GLU A 124 6.51 -4.17 16.30
CA GLU A 124 7.62 -4.95 15.73
C GLU A 124 7.31 -5.46 14.32
N THR A 125 6.10 -5.98 14.10
CA THR A 125 5.66 -6.48 12.79
C THR A 125 5.62 -5.37 11.75
N LEU A 126 5.05 -4.22 12.13
CA LEU A 126 4.95 -3.05 11.27
C LEU A 126 6.34 -2.48 10.93
N TYR A 127 7.20 -2.31 11.95
CA TYR A 127 8.57 -1.85 11.75
C TYR A 127 9.38 -2.81 10.88
N GLY A 128 9.21 -4.12 11.08
CA GLY A 128 9.87 -5.15 10.29
C GLY A 128 9.59 -5.01 8.80
N LEU A 129 8.32 -4.77 8.42
CA LEU A 129 7.96 -4.47 7.02
C LEU A 129 8.65 -3.20 6.53
N VAL A 130 8.52 -2.10 7.26
CA VAL A 130 9.06 -0.80 6.86
C VAL A 130 10.57 -0.89 6.66
N LYS A 131 11.28 -1.57 7.56
CA LYS A 131 12.71 -1.84 7.45
C LYS A 131 13.07 -2.64 6.21
N VAL A 132 12.37 -3.74 5.94
CA VAL A 132 12.63 -4.57 4.74
C VAL A 132 12.45 -3.75 3.47
N ILE A 133 11.37 -2.97 3.39
CA ILE A 133 11.09 -2.14 2.22
C ILE A 133 12.06 -0.97 2.08
N ALA A 134 12.45 -0.32 3.18
CA ALA A 134 13.44 0.76 3.16
C ALA A 134 14.81 0.26 2.67
N LEU A 135 15.25 -0.92 3.12
CA LEU A 135 16.52 -1.52 2.68
C LEU A 135 16.46 -1.95 1.21
N LEU A 136 15.34 -2.55 0.77
CA LEU A 136 15.11 -2.84 -0.64
C LEU A 136 15.17 -1.55 -1.49
N MET A 137 14.50 -0.49 -1.05
CA MET A 137 14.53 0.80 -1.72
C MET A 137 15.94 1.37 -1.79
N ALA A 138 16.72 1.29 -0.72
CA ALA A 138 18.11 1.72 -0.72
C ALA A 138 18.96 0.96 -1.74
N GLU A 139 18.75 -0.34 -1.88
CA GLU A 139 19.44 -1.16 -2.88
C GLU A 139 19.09 -0.73 -4.31
N VAL A 140 17.80 -0.51 -4.58
CA VAL A 140 17.31 -0.10 -5.90
C VAL A 140 17.75 1.33 -6.27
N CYS A 141 17.79 2.23 -5.28
CA CYS A 141 18.05 3.65 -5.48
C CYS A 141 19.54 4.04 -5.44
N GLN A 142 20.48 3.07 -5.45
CA GLN A 142 21.93 3.30 -5.27
C GLN A 142 22.53 4.46 -6.09
N ASN A 143 21.92 4.83 -7.23
CA ASN A 143 22.31 6.01 -8.02
C ASN A 143 21.10 6.85 -8.52
N ARG A 144 19.92 6.66 -7.94
CA ARG A 144 18.65 7.29 -8.37
C ARG A 144 17.84 7.72 -7.17
N ALA A 145 18.28 8.80 -6.52
CA ALA A 145 17.60 9.33 -5.35
C ALA A 145 16.14 9.75 -5.62
N HIS A 146 15.83 10.18 -6.84
CA HIS A 146 14.47 10.58 -7.22
C HIS A 146 13.46 9.42 -7.23
N ASP A 147 13.94 8.16 -7.28
CA ASP A 147 13.09 6.97 -7.17
C ASP A 147 12.82 6.58 -5.71
N ALA A 148 13.50 7.22 -4.75
CA ALA A 148 13.29 6.97 -3.33
C ALA A 148 12.02 7.67 -2.84
N VAL A 149 11.30 7.00 -1.94
CA VAL A 149 10.11 7.52 -1.28
C VAL A 149 10.53 8.00 0.12
N PRO A 150 10.61 9.33 0.35
CA PRO A 150 11.11 9.89 1.61
C PRO A 150 10.35 9.40 2.83
N GLU A 151 9.03 9.23 2.71
CA GLU A 151 8.12 8.75 3.75
C GLU A 151 8.55 7.39 4.32
N ILE A 152 9.04 6.50 3.45
CA ILE A 152 9.49 5.16 3.86
C ILE A 152 10.85 5.26 4.52
N TRP A 153 11.80 6.01 3.94
CA TRP A 153 13.16 6.12 4.47
C TRP A 153 13.19 6.80 5.83
N LEU A 154 12.61 8.00 5.92
CA LEU A 154 12.53 8.77 7.17
C LEU A 154 11.65 8.05 8.19
N GLY A 155 10.61 7.34 7.73
CA GLY A 155 9.78 6.49 8.57
C GLY A 155 10.55 5.35 9.23
N TYR A 156 11.48 4.74 8.49
CA TYR A 156 12.40 3.73 8.99
C TYR A 156 13.41 4.29 10.01
N GLU A 157 14.07 5.39 9.68
CA GLU A 157 15.11 6.01 10.53
C GLU A 157 14.54 6.56 11.85
N HIS A 158 13.35 7.15 11.82
CA HIS A 158 12.75 7.83 12.97
C HIS A 158 11.59 7.07 13.63
N TRP A 159 11.43 5.78 13.34
CA TRP A 159 10.25 4.98 13.74
C TRP A 159 9.78 5.19 15.19
N GLN A 160 10.72 5.21 16.14
CA GLN A 160 10.41 5.34 17.57
C GLN A 160 9.82 6.70 17.96
N ASN A 161 10.09 7.74 17.17
CA ASN A 161 9.61 9.10 17.40
C ASN A 161 8.27 9.39 16.71
N LEU A 162 7.72 8.43 15.97
CA LEU A 162 6.51 8.63 15.19
C LEU A 162 5.25 8.31 15.98
N GLY A 163 4.25 9.18 15.84
CA GLY A 163 2.91 8.92 16.34
C GLY A 163 2.21 7.77 15.60
N PRO A 164 1.19 7.14 16.21
CA PRO A 164 0.40 6.05 15.62
C PRO A 164 -0.10 6.33 14.21
N TYR A 165 -0.65 7.53 13.97
CA TYR A 165 -1.15 7.93 12.67
C TYR A 165 -0.04 7.97 11.61
N THR A 166 1.09 8.60 11.94
CA THR A 166 2.25 8.69 11.03
C THR A 166 2.84 7.30 10.74
N LYS A 167 3.02 6.46 11.77
CA LYS A 167 3.45 5.06 11.60
C LYS A 167 2.55 4.30 10.63
N ALA A 168 1.23 4.43 10.78
CA ALA A 168 0.27 3.78 9.89
C ALA A 168 0.44 4.24 8.44
N ARG A 169 0.62 5.54 8.19
CA ARG A 169 0.90 6.07 6.84
C ARG A 169 2.18 5.51 6.25
N VAL A 170 3.28 5.47 7.02
CA VAL A 170 4.56 4.88 6.60
C VAL A 170 4.37 3.43 6.15
N VAL A 171 3.65 2.63 6.95
CA VAL A 171 3.36 1.21 6.64
C VAL A 171 2.59 1.08 5.32
N LEU A 172 1.56 1.89 5.12
CA LEU A 172 0.75 1.83 3.90
C LEU A 172 1.57 2.23 2.66
N GLN A 173 2.46 3.22 2.79
CA GLN A 173 3.41 3.58 1.73
C GLN A 173 4.40 2.44 1.45
N ALA A 174 4.95 1.81 2.49
CA ALA A 174 5.86 0.67 2.34
C ALA A 174 5.17 -0.52 1.65
N LYS A 175 3.93 -0.82 2.01
CA LYS A 175 3.10 -1.84 1.35
C LYS A 175 2.90 -1.52 -0.14
N LEU A 176 2.56 -0.27 -0.47
CA LEU A 176 2.37 0.18 -1.84
C LEU A 176 3.66 0.01 -2.65
N TYR A 177 4.77 0.55 -2.16
CA TYR A 177 6.09 0.45 -2.79
C TYR A 177 6.50 -1.00 -3.06
N GLY A 178 6.38 -1.87 -2.04
CA GLY A 178 6.71 -3.30 -2.19
C GLY A 178 5.81 -4.03 -3.20
N SER A 179 4.55 -3.62 -3.36
CA SER A 179 3.66 -4.18 -4.38
C SER A 179 4.05 -3.73 -5.79
N GLU A 180 4.44 -2.47 -5.96
CA GLU A 180 4.87 -1.93 -7.24
C GLU A 180 6.20 -2.51 -7.68
N HIS A 181 7.16 -2.62 -6.76
CA HIS A 181 8.47 -3.21 -7.02
C HIS A 181 8.32 -4.63 -7.57
N ARG A 182 7.56 -5.49 -6.88
CA ARG A 182 7.30 -6.87 -7.33
C ARG A 182 6.64 -6.93 -8.71
N ARG A 183 5.70 -6.02 -9.01
CA ARG A 183 5.09 -5.93 -10.35
C ARG A 183 6.10 -5.54 -11.42
N ARG A 184 7.01 -4.60 -11.13
CA ARG A 184 8.08 -4.19 -12.06
C ARG A 184 9.03 -5.35 -12.34
N GLU A 185 9.50 -6.04 -11.29
CA GLU A 185 10.38 -7.21 -11.43
C GLU A 185 9.74 -8.31 -12.26
N GLN A 186 8.46 -8.61 -12.02
CA GLN A 186 7.74 -9.62 -12.79
C GLN A 186 7.69 -9.28 -14.28
N ARG A 187 7.38 -8.02 -14.63
CA ARG A 187 7.38 -7.55 -16.03
C ARG A 187 8.77 -7.63 -16.67
N THR A 188 9.83 -7.30 -15.94
CA THR A 188 11.19 -7.40 -16.45
C THR A 188 11.59 -8.85 -16.71
N ARG A 189 11.19 -9.79 -15.83
CA ARG A 189 11.44 -11.23 -16.03
C ARG A 189 10.69 -11.77 -17.25
N GLU A 190 9.43 -11.40 -17.41
CA GLU A 190 8.61 -11.78 -18.57
C GLU A 190 9.18 -11.20 -19.88
N ALA A 191 9.69 -9.98 -19.88
CA ALA A 191 10.32 -9.37 -21.05
C ALA A 191 11.71 -9.98 -21.38
N SER A 192 12.44 -10.43 -20.36
CA SER A 192 13.78 -11.04 -20.51
C SER A 192 13.73 -12.53 -20.89
N HIS A 193 12.55 -13.14 -20.80
CA HIS A 193 12.26 -14.46 -21.35
C HIS A 193 11.20 -14.33 -22.44
N PRO A 194 11.54 -13.78 -23.62
CA PRO A 194 10.70 -13.96 -24.78
C PRO A 194 10.59 -15.46 -24.98
N SER A 195 9.40 -16.01 -24.75
CA SER A 195 9.12 -17.42 -24.94
C SER A 195 9.72 -17.85 -26.29
N HIS A 196 10.79 -18.65 -26.24
CA HIS A 196 11.21 -19.48 -27.36
C HIS A 196 10.13 -20.54 -27.56
N SER A 197 8.97 -20.11 -28.06
CA SER A 197 8.09 -20.96 -28.86
C SER A 197 8.75 -21.12 -30.23
N SER A 198 9.79 -21.95 -30.27
CA SER A 198 10.30 -22.60 -31.48
C SER A 198 9.75 -24.04 -31.41
N ALA A 199 8.68 -24.33 -32.14
CA ALA A 199 8.68 -24.87 -33.50
C ALA A 199 8.94 -26.38 -33.53
N GLU A 200 7.89 -27.18 -33.84
CA GLU A 200 7.92 -28.22 -34.89
C GLU A 200 6.56 -28.93 -35.04
N SER A 201 5.89 -28.75 -36.18
CA SER A 201 5.66 -29.84 -37.13
C SER A 201 5.04 -29.32 -38.44
N THR A 202 5.88 -29.32 -39.49
CA THR A 202 5.59 -29.67 -40.89
C THR A 202 4.44 -29.00 -41.65
N GLY A 203 4.78 -28.16 -42.63
CA GLY A 203 3.87 -27.83 -43.74
C GLY A 203 4.37 -26.66 -44.56
N ALA A 204 4.90 -26.95 -45.74
CA ALA A 204 5.44 -26.00 -46.69
C ALA A 204 4.46 -24.90 -47.13
N ALA A 205 5.06 -23.82 -47.63
CA ALA A 205 4.59 -22.89 -48.67
C ALA A 205 4.04 -21.51 -48.26
N SER A 206 4.61 -20.53 -48.97
CA SER A 206 4.02 -19.28 -49.43
C SER A 206 4.02 -18.07 -48.51
N SER A 207 5.12 -17.32 -48.64
CA SER A 207 5.14 -15.87 -48.69
C SER A 207 3.89 -15.28 -49.37
N SER A 208 3.35 -14.22 -48.74
CA SER A 208 2.47 -13.18 -49.34
C SER A 208 0.97 -13.26 -49.04
N HIS A 209 0.52 -13.23 -47.78
CA HIS A 209 -0.79 -12.62 -47.48
C HIS A 209 -0.78 -11.78 -46.19
N ARG A 210 -0.91 -10.47 -46.43
CA ARG A 210 -1.23 -9.37 -45.54
C ARG A 210 -2.02 -9.77 -44.29
N ASN A 211 -1.47 -9.36 -43.15
CA ASN A 211 -2.16 -9.22 -41.88
C ASN A 211 -3.48 -8.45 -42.06
N LEU A 212 -4.61 -9.17 -42.04
CA LEU A 212 -5.91 -8.54 -41.80
C LEU A 212 -6.12 -8.42 -40.29
N PRO A 213 -6.48 -7.23 -39.77
CA PRO A 213 -6.75 -7.06 -38.35
C PRO A 213 -7.99 -7.89 -37.96
N SER A 214 -7.79 -8.93 -37.15
CA SER A 214 -8.90 -9.67 -36.56
C SER A 214 -9.56 -8.80 -35.49
N LEU A 215 -10.79 -8.35 -35.73
CA LEU A 215 -11.59 -7.69 -34.71
C LEU A 215 -11.82 -8.65 -33.53
N THR A 216 -11.49 -8.18 -32.33
CA THR A 216 -11.81 -8.93 -31.10
C THR A 216 -13.32 -9.08 -30.97
N HIS A 217 -13.76 -10.18 -30.35
CA HIS A 217 -15.17 -10.61 -30.24
C HIS A 217 -16.14 -9.53 -29.72
N ARG A 218 -15.64 -8.50 -29.02
CA ARG A 218 -16.44 -7.34 -28.56
C ARG A 218 -16.80 -6.35 -29.66
N GLN A 219 -15.95 -6.16 -30.68
CA GLN A 219 -16.24 -5.23 -31.79
C GLN A 219 -17.29 -5.80 -32.76
N ALA A 220 -17.29 -7.11 -33.00
CA ALA A 220 -18.33 -7.78 -33.81
C ALA A 220 -19.74 -7.66 -33.20
N ARG A 221 -19.85 -7.62 -31.86
CA ARG A 221 -21.16 -7.48 -31.18
C ARG A 221 -21.79 -6.09 -31.32
N ARG A 222 -21.00 -5.04 -31.59
CA ARG A 222 -21.52 -3.67 -31.73
C ARG A 222 -21.93 -3.30 -33.15
N SER A 223 -21.31 -3.90 -34.17
CA SER A 223 -21.56 -3.50 -35.56
C SER A 223 -22.66 -4.30 -36.28
N ARG A 224 -23.13 -5.45 -35.74
CA ARG A 224 -24.08 -6.37 -36.40
C ARG A 224 -23.68 -6.83 -37.82
N VAL A 225 -22.47 -6.50 -38.28
CA VAL A 225 -21.95 -6.91 -39.59
C VAL A 225 -21.15 -8.19 -39.40
N SER A 226 -21.51 -9.23 -40.17
CA SER A 226 -20.81 -10.51 -40.11
C SER A 226 -19.41 -10.39 -40.75
N GLN A 227 -18.44 -11.19 -40.28
CA GLN A 227 -17.10 -11.21 -40.88
C GLN A 227 -17.13 -11.58 -42.38
N GLY A 228 -18.11 -12.40 -42.80
CA GLY A 228 -18.29 -12.76 -44.20
C GLY A 228 -18.65 -11.55 -45.08
N GLU A 229 -19.52 -10.67 -44.59
CA GLU A 229 -19.97 -9.48 -45.32
C GLU A 229 -18.86 -8.42 -45.49
N LEU A 230 -17.93 -8.33 -44.54
CA LEU A 230 -16.78 -7.43 -44.67
C LEU A 230 -15.77 -7.93 -45.70
N ARG A 231 -15.57 -9.25 -45.81
CA ARG A 231 -14.65 -9.83 -46.79
C ARG A 231 -15.16 -9.66 -48.21
N SER A 232 -16.46 -9.80 -48.45
CA SER A 232 -17.05 -9.60 -49.77
C SER A 232 -17.06 -8.14 -50.24
N ARG A 233 -16.81 -7.16 -49.34
CA ARG A 233 -16.65 -5.74 -49.73
C ARG A 233 -15.21 -5.36 -50.10
N TRP A 234 -14.23 -6.21 -49.82
CA TRP A 234 -12.79 -5.93 -49.96
C TRP A 234 -12.08 -6.88 -50.93
N ALA A 235 -12.81 -7.80 -51.55
CA ALA A 235 -12.38 -8.59 -52.71
C ALA A 235 -12.77 -7.86 -54.00
#